data_AF-A0A0G1TZY8-F1
#
_entry.id   AF-A0A0G1TZY8-F1
#
_cell.length_a   1.000
_cell.length_b   1.000
_cell.length_c   1.000
_cell.angle_alpha   90.00
_cell.angle_beta   90.00
_cell.angle_gamma   90.00
#
_symmetry.space_group_name_H-M   'P 1'
#
loop_
_entity.id
_entity.type
_entity.pdbx_description
1 polymer ?
#
loop_
_entity_poly.entity_id
_entity_poly.type
_entity_poly.pdbx_seq_one_letter_code
_entity_poly.pdbx_strand_id
1 'polypeptide(L)'
;MKLFKSKDFYSVALAVALSLVIVAVSVSAATTISTDISTGGTLAVTGASTLTGLATLTGGFISQASSTAGSTLTVGGKFMASSTALFTDAITAYSTLGVTGATALDGGLTMDTNKFTVADTSGNTAIAGTLSVTGVTTLGYASSTAITTSGALIVGTTTPTTNAVAELSASGSATTTLYLGSSGSGKGGCIQLEGPNDTVYRIYATTTGPLMVEAGACK
;
A
#
# COMPACT_ATOMS: atom_id res chain seq x y z
N MET A 1 50.93 78.16 -8.30
CA MET A 1 50.52 76.91 -7.61
C MET A 1 51.29 76.77 -6.28
N LYS A 2 50.90 77.53 -5.24
CA LYS A 2 51.51 77.48 -3.88
C LYS A 2 50.65 76.73 -2.85
N LEU A 3 49.50 76.19 -3.26
CA LEU A 3 48.55 75.53 -2.37
C LEU A 3 49.10 74.24 -1.71
N PHE A 4 50.11 73.60 -2.28
CA PHE A 4 50.60 72.29 -1.81
C PHE A 4 51.82 72.35 -0.88
N LYS A 5 52.19 73.52 -0.34
CA LYS A 5 53.42 73.69 0.48
C LYS A 5 53.21 74.33 1.86
N SER A 6 51.99 74.66 2.29
CA SER A 6 51.73 75.18 3.64
C SER A 6 51.56 74.04 4.66
N LYS A 7 52.02 74.23 5.90
CA LYS A 7 51.83 73.25 6.99
C LYS A 7 50.35 72.91 7.22
N ASP A 8 49.47 73.88 7.00
CA ASP A 8 48.02 73.73 7.15
C ASP A 8 47.45 72.73 6.14
N PHE A 9 47.99 72.72 4.92
CA PHE A 9 47.60 71.76 3.88
C PHE A 9 47.94 70.31 4.30
N TYR A 10 49.13 70.07 4.86
CA TYR A 10 49.52 68.75 5.35
C TYR A 10 48.71 68.30 6.57
N SER A 11 48.37 69.22 7.48
CA SER A 11 47.55 68.90 8.65
C SER A 11 46.14 68.47 8.27
N VAL A 12 45.53 69.15 7.29
CA VAL A 12 44.20 68.78 6.78
C VAL A 12 44.26 67.45 6.01
N ALA A 13 45.28 67.26 5.17
CA ALA A 13 45.48 66.01 4.44
C ALA A 13 45.67 64.81 5.37
N LEU A 14 46.45 64.97 6.44
CA LEU A 14 46.67 63.92 7.45
C LEU A 14 45.38 63.62 8.23
N ALA A 15 44.58 64.63 8.59
CA ALA A 15 43.32 64.43 9.30
C ALA A 15 42.30 63.65 8.46
N VAL A 16 42.20 63.94 7.16
CA VAL A 16 41.33 63.21 6.22
C VAL A 16 41.84 61.78 6.00
N ALA A 17 43.16 61.59 5.88
CA ALA A 17 43.73 60.26 5.78
C ALA A 17 43.45 59.42 7.04
N LEU A 18 43.59 60.03 8.22
CA LEU A 18 43.36 59.35 9.49
C LEU A 18 41.87 59.01 9.68
N SER A 19 40.96 59.89 9.31
CA SER A 19 39.51 59.62 9.40
C SER A 19 39.08 58.48 8.47
N LEU A 20 39.59 58.45 7.24
CA LEU A 20 39.35 57.35 6.30
C LEU A 20 39.88 56.02 6.84
N VAL A 21 41.08 56.01 7.45
CA VAL A 21 41.66 54.81 8.06
C VAL A 21 40.81 54.33 9.25
N ILE A 22 40.36 55.23 10.13
CA ILE A 22 39.51 54.86 11.27
C ILE A 22 38.19 54.24 10.80
N VAL A 23 37.53 54.85 9.80
CA VAL A 23 36.27 54.33 9.25
C VAL A 23 36.49 52.97 8.58
N ALA A 24 37.53 52.84 7.75
CA ALA A 24 37.83 51.58 7.06
C ALA A 24 38.09 50.43 8.05
N VAL A 25 38.83 50.68 9.14
CA VAL A 25 39.09 49.66 10.16
C VAL A 25 37.81 49.32 10.94
N SER A 26 36.96 50.31 11.26
CA SER A 26 35.69 50.03 11.96
C SER A 26 34.69 49.21 11.15
N VAL A 27 34.68 49.36 9.81
CA VAL A 27 33.76 48.62 8.92
C VAL A 27 34.26 47.19 8.63
N SER A 28 35.57 46.93 8.80
CA SER A 28 36.14 45.58 8.68
C SER A 28 35.78 44.64 9.86
N ALA A 29 35.22 45.18 10.94
CA ALA A 29 34.70 44.42 12.08
C ALA A 29 33.21 44.07 11.89
N ALA A 30 32.67 43.23 12.79
CA ALA A 30 31.25 42.90 12.80
C ALA A 30 30.39 44.18 12.84
N THR A 31 29.62 44.42 11.77
CA THR A 31 28.72 45.56 11.67
C THR A 31 27.36 45.16 12.23
N THR A 32 26.97 45.72 13.36
CA THR A 32 25.61 45.56 13.90
C THR A 32 24.70 46.64 13.32
N ILE A 33 23.65 46.24 12.60
CA ILE A 33 22.60 47.14 12.12
C ILE A 33 21.41 47.00 13.06
N SER A 34 21.05 48.07 13.77
CA SER A 34 19.99 48.04 14.79
C SER A 34 18.60 48.38 14.22
N THR A 35 18.46 48.43 12.90
CA THR A 35 17.25 48.83 12.17
C THR A 35 16.99 47.87 11.01
N ASP A 36 15.87 48.06 10.32
CA ASP A 36 15.52 47.28 9.13
C ASP A 36 16.54 47.47 8.00
N ILE A 37 16.76 46.39 7.25
CA ILE A 37 17.53 46.39 6.00
C ILE A 37 16.52 46.28 4.85
N SER A 38 16.36 47.35 4.08
CA SER A 38 15.53 47.36 2.86
C SER A 38 16.42 47.61 1.66
N THR A 39 16.54 46.61 0.79
CA THR A 39 17.30 46.70 -0.46
C THR A 39 16.35 46.68 -1.65
N GLY A 40 16.61 47.50 -2.67
CA GLY A 40 15.87 47.45 -3.95
C GLY A 40 16.22 46.22 -4.82
N GLY A 41 17.16 45.39 -4.37
CA GLY A 41 17.62 44.17 -5.02
C GLY A 41 17.97 43.07 -4.01
N THR A 42 18.68 42.03 -4.45
CA THR A 42 19.05 40.89 -3.59
C THR A 42 20.06 41.28 -2.50
N LEU A 43 19.84 40.82 -1.28
CA LEU A 43 20.83 40.85 -0.21
C LEU A 43 21.71 39.60 -0.31
N ALA A 44 22.96 39.75 -0.76
CA ALA A 44 23.90 38.64 -0.86
C ALA A 44 24.61 38.41 0.47
N VAL A 45 24.45 37.23 1.07
CA VAL A 45 25.16 36.80 2.28
C VAL A 45 25.99 35.58 1.92
N THR A 46 27.31 35.70 1.96
CA THR A 46 28.24 34.61 1.60
C THR A 46 28.57 33.70 2.78
N GLY A 47 28.32 34.15 4.00
CA GLY A 47 28.43 33.36 5.24
C GLY A 47 27.09 32.72 5.66
N ALA A 48 27.11 32.05 6.82
CA ALA A 48 25.88 31.54 7.43
C ALA A 48 25.04 32.70 7.99
N SER A 49 23.74 32.67 7.73
CA SER A 49 22.76 33.55 8.37
C SER A 49 22.10 32.82 9.53
N THR A 50 22.23 33.35 10.75
CA THR A 50 21.50 32.85 11.93
C THR A 50 20.33 33.77 12.20
N LEU A 51 19.10 33.30 11.97
CA LEU A 51 17.90 34.02 12.36
C LEU A 51 17.31 33.36 13.62
N THR A 52 17.37 34.08 14.74
CA THR A 52 16.89 33.58 16.04
C THR A 52 15.38 33.76 16.22
N GLY A 53 14.75 34.58 15.39
CA GLY A 53 13.30 34.78 15.32
C GLY A 53 12.65 34.08 14.14
N LEU A 54 11.37 34.37 13.91
CA LEU A 54 10.62 33.85 12.77
C LEU A 54 11.14 34.44 11.45
N ALA A 55 11.44 33.57 10.48
CA ALA A 55 11.74 33.96 9.11
C ALA A 55 10.46 33.90 8.26
N THR A 56 10.17 34.96 7.50
CA THR A 56 9.13 34.93 6.46
C THR A 56 9.79 35.05 5.10
N LEU A 57 9.72 33.98 4.29
CA LEU A 57 10.28 33.94 2.94
C LEU A 57 9.14 33.94 1.91
N THR A 58 8.61 35.12 1.59
CA THR A 58 7.46 35.27 0.66
C THR A 58 7.76 34.72 -0.74
N GLY A 59 9.03 34.78 -1.18
CA GLY A 59 9.49 34.19 -2.45
C GLY A 59 9.80 32.68 -2.38
N GLY A 60 9.60 32.04 -1.23
CA GLY A 60 9.95 30.64 -0.98
C GLY A 60 11.38 30.44 -0.47
N PHE A 61 11.69 29.19 -0.14
CA PHE A 61 13.01 28.74 0.32
C PHE A 61 13.59 27.78 -0.72
N ILE A 62 14.82 28.05 -1.19
CA ILE A 62 15.58 27.16 -2.07
C ILE A 62 16.83 26.74 -1.32
N SER A 63 16.96 25.44 -1.04
CA SER A 63 18.18 24.85 -0.48
C SER A 63 18.91 24.08 -1.56
N GLN A 64 20.10 24.55 -1.95
CA GLN A 64 20.98 23.84 -2.89
C GLN A 64 21.72 22.66 -2.22
N ALA A 65 21.67 22.58 -0.89
CA ALA A 65 22.24 21.50 -0.07
C ALA A 65 21.16 20.88 0.83
N SER A 66 21.52 19.90 1.67
CA SER A 66 20.60 19.34 2.68
C SER A 66 20.20 20.40 3.71
N SER A 67 18.92 20.40 4.11
CA SER A 67 18.38 21.18 5.23
C SER A 67 17.74 20.25 6.25
N THR A 68 17.77 20.63 7.52
CA THR A 68 17.16 19.87 8.61
C THR A 68 16.24 20.78 9.41
N ALA A 69 14.98 20.36 9.59
CA ALA A 69 14.11 20.96 10.60
C ALA A 69 14.37 20.24 11.92
N GLY A 70 14.93 20.93 12.92
CA GLY A 70 15.18 20.37 14.25
C GLY A 70 13.90 20.09 15.07
N SER A 71 12.73 20.41 14.51
CA SER A 71 11.40 20.22 15.09
C SER A 71 10.36 20.03 13.97
N THR A 72 9.07 20.03 14.30
CA THR A 72 7.96 19.83 13.35
C THR A 72 7.97 20.89 12.24
N LEU A 73 7.97 20.43 10.99
CA LEU A 73 7.69 21.27 9.83
C LEU A 73 6.19 21.26 9.55
N THR A 74 5.48 22.32 9.94
CA THR A 74 4.08 22.50 9.57
C THR A 74 3.97 23.16 8.20
N VAL A 75 3.41 22.45 7.23
CA VAL A 75 3.10 23.01 5.91
C VAL A 75 1.61 23.34 5.90
N GLY A 76 1.28 24.64 5.87
CA GLY A 76 -0.13 25.09 5.83
C GLY A 76 -0.85 24.77 4.52
N GLY A 77 -0.11 24.28 3.52
CA GLY A 77 -0.63 23.84 2.22
C GLY A 77 -0.06 22.48 1.81
N LYS A 78 0.01 22.23 0.51
CA LYS A 78 0.59 20.98 -0.03
C LYS A 78 2.10 20.96 0.12
N PHE A 79 2.65 19.83 0.51
CA PHE A 79 4.08 19.55 0.35
C PHE A 79 4.34 19.07 -1.09
N MET A 80 5.04 19.86 -1.91
CA MET A 80 5.29 19.56 -3.34
C MET A 80 6.78 19.22 -3.59
N ALA A 81 7.12 17.94 -3.59
CA ALA A 81 8.42 17.47 -4.07
C ALA A 81 8.37 17.30 -5.60
N SER A 82 9.16 18.06 -6.36
CA SER A 82 9.16 18.04 -7.84
C SER A 82 9.71 16.76 -8.46
N SER A 83 10.34 15.90 -7.65
CA SER A 83 10.85 14.59 -8.04
C SER A 83 10.51 13.54 -6.98
N THR A 84 11.37 13.35 -5.98
CA THR A 84 11.22 12.32 -4.95
C THR A 84 11.09 12.93 -3.57
N ALA A 85 10.09 12.47 -2.80
CA ALA A 85 10.07 12.63 -1.35
C ALA A 85 10.51 11.31 -0.73
N LEU A 86 11.63 11.34 0.01
CA LEU A 86 12.09 10.18 0.77
C LEU A 86 11.63 10.34 2.22
N PHE A 87 10.77 9.41 2.66
CA PHE A 87 10.42 9.25 4.06
C PHE A 87 11.16 8.02 4.56
N THR A 88 12.13 8.23 5.44
CA THR A 88 12.92 7.13 6.03
C THR A 88 12.13 6.35 7.08
N ASP A 89 11.06 6.96 7.58
CA ASP A 89 10.17 6.43 8.61
C ASP A 89 8.72 6.39 8.10
N ALA A 90 7.81 5.98 8.98
CA ALA A 90 6.39 5.82 8.68
C ALA A 90 5.71 7.12 8.22
N ILE A 91 4.75 6.95 7.30
CA ILE A 91 3.86 8.01 6.82
C ILE A 91 2.49 7.80 7.44
N THR A 92 2.06 8.73 8.31
CA THR A 92 0.69 8.75 8.83
C THR A 92 -0.14 9.73 8.02
N ALA A 93 -1.13 9.22 7.29
CA ALA A 93 -2.17 10.04 6.65
C ALA A 93 -3.40 10.10 7.56
N TYR A 94 -3.77 11.28 8.06
CA TYR A 94 -4.98 11.46 8.88
C TYR A 94 -6.30 11.30 8.10
N SER A 95 -6.20 11.04 6.80
CA SER A 95 -7.31 10.82 5.89
C SER A 95 -6.83 9.84 4.81
N THR A 96 -7.12 10.11 3.55
CA THR A 96 -6.72 9.23 2.45
C THR A 96 -5.25 9.38 2.09
N LEU A 97 -4.56 8.24 1.91
CA LEU A 97 -3.24 8.17 1.30
C LEU A 97 -3.42 7.79 -0.19
N GLY A 98 -3.20 8.75 -1.08
CA GLY A 98 -3.30 8.54 -2.53
C GLY A 98 -1.94 8.17 -3.14
N VAL A 99 -1.83 6.96 -3.69
CA VAL A 99 -0.62 6.48 -4.38
C VAL A 99 -0.94 6.22 -5.85
N THR A 100 -0.29 6.95 -6.77
CA THR A 100 -0.59 6.92 -8.23
C THR A 100 0.27 5.92 -9.02
N GLY A 101 1.33 5.40 -8.42
CA GLY A 101 2.23 4.40 -9.00
C GLY A 101 2.09 3.04 -8.33
N ALA A 102 2.86 2.06 -8.82
CA ALA A 102 2.92 0.75 -8.18
C ALA A 102 3.40 0.90 -6.73
N THR A 103 2.61 0.38 -5.80
CA THR A 103 3.08 0.13 -4.44
C THR A 103 3.76 -1.23 -4.44
N ALA A 104 5.09 -1.24 -4.42
CA ALA A 104 5.80 -2.39 -3.91
C ALA A 104 5.49 -2.46 -2.42
N LEU A 105 4.47 -3.24 -2.09
CA LEU A 105 4.22 -3.64 -0.72
C LEU A 105 5.03 -4.89 -0.54
N ASP A 106 6.31 -4.67 -0.29
CA ASP A 106 7.21 -5.73 0.17
C ASP A 106 6.81 -6.19 1.60
N GLY A 107 5.74 -5.58 2.16
CA GLY A 107 4.92 -6.02 3.30
C GLY A 107 3.42 -6.22 2.95
N GLY A 108 2.49 -6.04 3.90
CA GLY A 108 1.05 -6.35 3.74
C GLY A 108 0.11 -5.18 3.36
N LEU A 109 -1.16 -5.49 3.06
CA LEU A 109 -2.26 -4.56 2.67
C LEU A 109 -3.44 -4.61 3.65
N THR A 110 -4.02 -3.44 3.98
CA THR A 110 -5.27 -3.31 4.74
C THR A 110 -6.30 -2.50 3.93
N MET A 111 -7.56 -2.94 3.86
CA MET A 111 -8.60 -2.52 2.86
C MET A 111 -9.90 -1.97 3.49
N ASP A 112 -10.77 -1.36 2.66
CA ASP A 112 -12.09 -0.79 3.00
C ASP A 112 -12.92 -1.68 3.94
N THR A 113 -13.61 -1.04 4.88
CA THR A 113 -14.26 -1.71 6.00
C THR A 113 -15.25 -2.78 5.51
N ASN A 114 -14.90 -4.05 5.78
CA ASN A 114 -15.73 -5.25 5.65
C ASN A 114 -16.02 -5.78 4.23
N LYS A 115 -15.29 -5.42 3.16
CA LYS A 115 -15.60 -5.90 1.77
C LYS A 115 -14.62 -6.92 1.21
N PHE A 116 -13.36 -6.54 1.19
CA PHE A 116 -12.24 -7.45 1.03
C PHE A 116 -11.36 -7.18 2.24
N THR A 117 -11.86 -7.64 3.37
CA THR A 117 -11.04 -7.60 4.57
C THR A 117 -10.29 -8.90 4.57
N VAL A 118 -9.01 -8.83 4.28
CA VAL A 118 -8.11 -9.73 4.97
C VAL A 118 -8.19 -9.29 6.42
N ALA A 119 -8.92 -10.07 7.22
CA ALA A 119 -8.97 -9.82 8.65
C ALA A 119 -7.54 -9.94 9.16
N ASP A 120 -6.99 -8.82 9.63
CA ASP A 120 -5.60 -8.72 10.10
C ASP A 120 -5.24 -9.88 11.06
N THR A 121 -6.20 -10.32 11.89
CA THR A 121 -5.99 -11.36 12.92
C THR A 121 -6.09 -12.81 12.44
N SER A 122 -7.07 -13.16 11.61
CA SER A 122 -7.27 -14.57 11.20
C SER A 122 -6.72 -14.85 9.81
N GLY A 123 -6.28 -13.82 9.07
CA GLY A 123 -6.02 -13.92 7.63
C GLY A 123 -7.27 -14.30 6.84
N ASN A 124 -8.43 -14.46 7.50
CA ASN A 124 -9.68 -14.80 6.87
C ASN A 124 -9.95 -13.69 5.88
N THR A 125 -9.94 -14.08 4.63
CA THR A 125 -10.26 -13.18 3.54
C THR A 125 -11.76 -13.21 3.44
N ALA A 126 -12.41 -12.28 4.15
CA ALA A 126 -13.83 -12.07 3.98
C ALA A 126 -14.00 -11.33 2.65
N ILE A 127 -14.55 -12.07 1.70
CA ILE A 127 -14.97 -11.55 0.41
C ILE A 127 -16.48 -11.49 0.53
N ALA A 128 -17.00 -10.29 0.81
CA ALA A 128 -18.44 -10.12 0.98
C ALA A 128 -19.24 -10.45 -0.31
N GLY A 129 -18.55 -10.67 -1.43
CA GLY A 129 -19.10 -11.12 -2.72
C GLY A 129 -18.54 -12.48 -3.17
N THR A 130 -18.52 -12.70 -4.48
CA THR A 130 -18.07 -13.96 -5.08
C THR A 130 -16.56 -13.97 -5.30
N LEU A 131 -15.89 -15.05 -4.88
CA LEU A 131 -14.52 -15.37 -5.27
C LEU A 131 -14.52 -16.21 -6.55
N SER A 132 -13.98 -15.66 -7.64
CA SER A 132 -13.75 -16.39 -8.91
C SER A 132 -12.29 -16.76 -9.02
N VAL A 133 -11.98 -18.04 -9.28
CA VAL A 133 -10.60 -18.53 -9.45
C VAL A 133 -10.51 -19.28 -10.78
N THR A 134 -9.65 -18.81 -11.69
CA THR A 134 -9.42 -19.44 -13.00
C THR A 134 -8.49 -20.65 -12.92
N GLY A 135 -7.58 -20.65 -11.96
CA GLY A 135 -6.66 -21.75 -11.70
C GLY A 135 -7.23 -22.82 -10.78
N VAL A 136 -6.44 -23.85 -10.52
CA VAL A 136 -6.76 -24.86 -9.50
C VAL A 136 -6.81 -24.18 -8.13
N THR A 137 -7.91 -24.38 -7.42
CA THR A 137 -8.02 -23.99 -6.00
C THR A 137 -7.93 -25.26 -5.16
N THR A 138 -6.98 -25.29 -4.23
CA THR A 138 -6.89 -26.36 -3.24
C THR A 138 -7.53 -25.89 -1.94
N LEU A 139 -8.63 -26.54 -1.51
CA LEU A 139 -9.30 -26.27 -0.24
C LEU A 139 -9.07 -27.44 0.71
N GLY A 140 -8.36 -27.22 1.82
CA GLY A 140 -8.08 -28.29 2.79
C GLY A 140 -9.28 -28.72 3.62
N TYR A 141 -10.12 -27.75 4.01
CA TYR A 141 -11.34 -27.96 4.80
C TYR A 141 -12.42 -26.95 4.34
N ALA A 142 -13.23 -27.33 3.36
CA ALA A 142 -14.33 -26.51 2.90
C ALA A 142 -15.64 -26.95 3.57
N SER A 143 -16.27 -26.04 4.32
CA SER A 143 -17.67 -26.19 4.74
C SER A 143 -18.50 -25.24 3.91
N SER A 144 -19.53 -25.74 3.23
CA SER A 144 -20.36 -24.95 2.33
C SER A 144 -21.79 -25.44 2.40
N THR A 145 -22.75 -24.51 2.41
CA THR A 145 -24.18 -24.85 2.35
C THR A 145 -24.57 -25.46 1.00
N ALA A 146 -23.89 -25.04 -0.07
CA ALA A 146 -24.08 -25.58 -1.41
C ALA A 146 -22.76 -25.60 -2.18
N ILE A 147 -22.51 -26.69 -2.90
CA ILE A 147 -21.42 -26.81 -3.87
C ILE A 147 -22.08 -26.97 -5.24
N THR A 148 -21.96 -25.97 -6.10
CA THR A 148 -22.43 -26.04 -7.49
C THR A 148 -21.21 -26.11 -8.39
N THR A 149 -21.13 -27.13 -9.25
CA THR A 149 -20.07 -27.28 -10.25
C THR A 149 -20.70 -27.35 -11.63
N SER A 150 -20.07 -26.73 -12.63
CA SER A 150 -20.51 -26.83 -14.03
C SER A 150 -20.09 -28.15 -14.69
N GLY A 151 -19.24 -28.93 -14.02
CA GLY A 151 -18.72 -30.22 -14.47
C GLY A 151 -18.85 -31.28 -13.38
N ALA A 152 -17.94 -32.26 -13.39
CA ALA A 152 -17.93 -33.30 -12.37
C ALA A 152 -17.37 -32.80 -11.04
N LEU A 153 -18.02 -33.16 -9.94
CA LEU A 153 -17.41 -33.14 -8.61
C LEU A 153 -16.65 -34.45 -8.42
N ILE A 154 -15.33 -34.39 -8.42
CA ILE A 154 -14.47 -35.54 -8.14
C ILE A 154 -14.17 -35.54 -6.63
N VAL A 155 -14.57 -36.60 -5.94
CA VAL A 155 -14.24 -36.84 -4.53
C VAL A 155 -13.27 -38.02 -4.49
N GLY A 156 -12.00 -37.76 -4.15
CA GLY A 156 -10.96 -38.78 -4.10
C GLY A 156 -9.78 -38.34 -3.24
N THR A 157 -9.02 -39.29 -2.69
CA THR A 157 -7.75 -39.04 -2.00
C THR A 157 -6.61 -39.80 -2.66
N THR A 158 -5.38 -39.28 -2.58
CA THR A 158 -4.16 -40.02 -2.95
C THR A 158 -3.60 -40.84 -1.77
N THR A 159 -4.20 -40.74 -0.58
CA THR A 159 -3.76 -41.41 0.65
C THR A 159 -4.99 -41.73 1.51
N PRO A 160 -5.47 -42.98 1.54
CA PRO A 160 -6.54 -43.38 2.43
C PRO A 160 -6.01 -43.41 3.86
N THR A 161 -6.54 -42.58 4.75
CA THR A 161 -6.34 -42.77 6.19
C THR A 161 -7.69 -42.99 6.85
N THR A 162 -7.72 -43.87 7.84
CA THR A 162 -8.91 -44.50 8.43
C THR A 162 -9.88 -43.55 9.14
N ASN A 163 -9.63 -42.24 9.10
CA ASN A 163 -10.43 -41.22 9.81
C ASN A 163 -10.81 -40.01 8.93
N ALA A 164 -10.46 -39.98 7.65
CA ALA A 164 -10.89 -38.95 6.70
C ALA A 164 -10.99 -39.57 5.31
N VAL A 165 -12.08 -40.28 5.13
CA VAL A 165 -12.52 -40.86 3.87
C VAL A 165 -12.83 -39.74 2.86
N ALA A 166 -12.44 -39.95 1.60
CA ALA A 166 -13.14 -39.38 0.44
C ALA A 166 -14.51 -40.10 0.31
N GLU A 167 -15.32 -40.03 1.35
CA GLU A 167 -16.70 -40.48 1.33
C GLU A 167 -17.56 -39.29 0.99
N LEU A 168 -18.42 -39.46 -0.01
CA LEU A 168 -19.59 -38.61 -0.16
C LEU A 168 -20.58 -38.98 0.96
N SER A 169 -20.36 -38.42 2.15
CA SER A 169 -21.24 -38.63 3.29
C SER A 169 -22.36 -37.58 3.29
N ALA A 170 -23.59 -38.05 3.36
CA ALA A 170 -24.76 -37.22 3.62
C ALA A 170 -25.31 -37.64 4.99
N SER A 171 -25.18 -36.75 5.99
CA SER A 171 -25.71 -36.97 7.33
C SER A 171 -26.40 -35.72 7.89
N GLY A 172 -27.46 -35.90 8.68
CA GLY A 172 -28.17 -34.81 9.36
C GLY A 172 -29.13 -35.34 10.44
N SER A 173 -29.68 -34.45 11.26
CA SER A 173 -30.63 -34.80 12.34
C SER A 173 -32.06 -35.15 11.81
N ALA A 174 -32.28 -34.92 10.51
CA ALA A 174 -33.53 -35.21 9.80
C ALA A 174 -33.26 -36.15 8.61
N THR A 175 -34.27 -36.39 7.76
CA THR A 175 -34.12 -37.18 6.54
C THR A 175 -32.93 -36.67 5.73
N THR A 176 -31.95 -37.54 5.56
CA THR A 176 -30.78 -37.24 4.75
C THR A 176 -30.89 -37.94 3.40
N THR A 177 -30.76 -37.18 2.33
CA THR A 177 -31.01 -37.66 0.97
C THR A 177 -29.78 -37.41 0.11
N LEU A 178 -29.24 -38.47 -0.47
CA LEU A 178 -28.44 -38.36 -1.68
C LEU A 178 -29.41 -38.31 -2.87
N TYR A 179 -29.64 -37.11 -3.43
CA TYR A 179 -30.55 -36.93 -4.56
C TYR A 179 -29.80 -37.15 -5.87
N LEU A 180 -30.14 -38.23 -6.57
CA LEU A 180 -29.60 -38.58 -7.89
C LEU A 180 -30.74 -38.49 -8.89
N GLY A 181 -30.73 -37.44 -9.69
CA GLY A 181 -31.76 -37.18 -10.70
C GLY A 181 -31.17 -36.52 -11.93
N SER A 182 -31.91 -36.59 -13.04
CA SER A 182 -31.59 -35.89 -14.28
C SER A 182 -32.72 -34.94 -14.62
N SER A 183 -32.39 -33.76 -15.14
CA SER A 183 -33.39 -32.80 -15.65
C SER A 183 -33.95 -33.19 -17.02
N GLY A 184 -33.37 -34.22 -17.67
CA GLY A 184 -33.85 -34.75 -18.93
C GLY A 184 -35.12 -35.59 -18.76
N SER A 185 -36.07 -35.45 -19.70
CA SER A 185 -37.31 -36.23 -19.69
C SER A 185 -37.04 -37.75 -19.74
N GLY A 186 -37.63 -38.50 -18.80
CA GLY A 186 -37.53 -39.96 -18.76
C GLY A 186 -36.18 -40.52 -18.31
N LYS A 187 -35.34 -39.69 -17.66
CA LYS A 187 -34.03 -40.08 -17.14
C LYS A 187 -34.02 -40.08 -15.62
N GLY A 188 -33.59 -41.19 -15.02
CA GLY A 188 -33.33 -41.28 -13.57
C GLY A 188 -31.85 -41.06 -13.27
N GLY A 189 -31.51 -40.88 -11.99
CA GLY A 189 -30.12 -40.97 -11.55
C GLY A 189 -29.65 -42.42 -11.47
N CYS A 190 -28.35 -42.63 -11.57
CA CYS A 190 -27.73 -43.93 -11.37
C CYS A 190 -26.39 -43.78 -10.64
N ILE A 191 -25.99 -44.82 -9.93
CA ILE A 191 -24.66 -44.96 -9.32
C ILE A 191 -23.91 -45.98 -10.16
N GLN A 192 -22.74 -45.59 -10.65
CA GLN A 192 -21.82 -46.50 -11.32
C GLN A 192 -20.79 -47.00 -10.31
N LEU A 193 -20.60 -48.31 -10.25
CA LEU A 193 -19.63 -48.97 -9.41
C LEU A 193 -18.63 -49.72 -10.30
N GLU A 194 -17.35 -49.45 -10.11
CA GLU A 194 -16.27 -50.20 -10.75
C GLU A 194 -15.93 -51.42 -9.90
N GLY A 195 -16.19 -52.59 -10.46
CA GLY A 195 -15.81 -53.88 -9.89
C GLY A 195 -14.43 -54.34 -10.37
N PRO A 196 -13.94 -55.47 -9.85
CA PRO A 196 -12.68 -56.06 -10.29
C PRO A 196 -12.64 -56.33 -11.81
N ASN A 197 -11.44 -56.32 -12.38
CA ASN A 197 -11.20 -56.59 -13.81
C ASN A 197 -12.03 -55.67 -14.74
N ASP A 198 -12.12 -54.38 -14.41
CA ASP A 198 -12.84 -53.36 -15.18
C ASP A 198 -14.34 -53.66 -15.41
N THR A 199 -14.94 -54.52 -14.57
CA THR A 199 -16.37 -54.85 -14.68
C THR A 199 -17.20 -53.74 -14.06
N VAL A 200 -18.07 -53.09 -14.84
CA VAL A 200 -18.91 -52.00 -14.35
C VAL A 200 -20.29 -52.50 -13.96
N TYR A 201 -20.78 -52.05 -12.81
CA TYR A 201 -22.16 -52.25 -12.36
C TYR A 201 -22.88 -50.91 -12.24
N ARG A 202 -24.20 -50.92 -12.44
CA ARG A 202 -25.06 -49.76 -12.17
C ARG A 202 -26.12 -50.09 -11.15
N ILE A 203 -26.41 -49.10 -10.30
CA ILE A 203 -27.56 -49.09 -9.40
C ILE A 203 -28.48 -47.96 -9.84
N TYR A 204 -29.76 -48.25 -10.07
CA TYR A 204 -30.74 -47.25 -10.48
C TYR A 204 -32.15 -47.63 -10.08
N ALA A 205 -33.01 -46.63 -9.91
CA ALA A 205 -34.44 -46.81 -9.70
C ALA A 205 -35.16 -47.03 -11.04
N THR A 206 -36.16 -47.91 -11.04
CA THR A 206 -37.04 -48.11 -12.20
C THR A 206 -38.30 -47.26 -12.09
N THR A 207 -39.06 -47.11 -13.17
CA THR A 207 -40.26 -46.27 -13.20
C THR A 207 -41.43 -46.82 -12.36
N THR A 208 -41.51 -48.14 -12.25
CA THR A 208 -42.65 -48.85 -11.62
C THR A 208 -42.26 -50.16 -10.92
N GLY A 209 -40.97 -50.51 -10.88
CA GLY A 209 -40.44 -51.77 -10.33
C GLY A 209 -39.45 -51.56 -9.18
N PRO A 210 -38.71 -52.62 -8.79
CA PRO A 210 -37.74 -52.53 -7.69
C PRO A 210 -36.50 -51.70 -8.09
N LEU A 211 -35.63 -51.44 -7.11
CA LEU A 211 -34.26 -50.97 -7.34
C LEU A 211 -33.47 -52.06 -8.07
N MET A 212 -32.77 -51.69 -9.14
CA MET A 212 -32.01 -52.64 -9.96
C MET A 212 -30.51 -52.51 -9.69
N VAL A 213 -29.82 -53.66 -9.63
CA VAL A 213 -28.37 -53.79 -9.62
C VAL A 213 -27.98 -54.78 -10.70
N GLU A 214 -27.29 -54.33 -11.74
CA GLU A 214 -26.91 -55.16 -12.88
C GLU A 214 -25.61 -54.71 -13.54
N ALA A 215 -25.04 -55.56 -14.38
CA ALA A 215 -23.84 -55.24 -15.14
C ALA A 215 -24.11 -54.17 -16.22
N GLY A 216 -23.18 -53.23 -16.35
CA GLY A 216 -23.16 -52.17 -17.35
C GLY A 216 -23.01 -50.77 -16.75
N ALA A 217 -22.57 -49.83 -17.59
CA ALA A 217 -22.37 -48.43 -17.20
C ALA A 217 -23.69 -47.68 -16.97
N CYS A 218 -23.57 -46.59 -16.20
CA CYS A 218 -24.53 -45.50 -16.18
C CYS A 218 -24.67 -44.87 -17.58
N LYS A 219 -25.86 -44.35 -17.92
CA LYS A 219 -26.18 -43.78 -19.23
C LYS A 219 -26.75 -42.37 -19.11
#